data_AF-A0A7V0I7W8-F1
#
_entry.id   AF-A0A7V0I7W8-F1
#
_cell.length_a   1.000
_cell.length_b   1.000
_cell.length_c   1.000
_cell.angle_alpha   90.00
_cell.angle_beta   90.00
_cell.angle_gamma   90.00
#
_symmetry.space_group_name_H-M   'P 1'
#
loop_
_entity.id
_entity.type
_entity.pdbx_description
1 polymer ?
#
loop_
_entity_poly.entity_id
_entity_poly.type
_entity_poly.pdbx_seq_one_letter_code
_entity_poly.pdbx_strand_id
1 'polypeptide(L)'
;SHLLRLSPSFYLRRTTGDLMAHATNDLEAVRRACGQGVLLAADAIFMVSFSLAFLISISPRLTLYAFVPMPLVTAVVLGFGRVIHRRFERVQEVFAELTERVREAISGIRIIRSTAREEGIQGVFEDTNRTFIRENLALVRVWGLFRPLIGILGSLGTGIVLWFGGKGGALWRPFARGFRGLHQLFGDVGLAYDGVGLHREPVTAWCRFHEADPKASFGGARGPLAPATQAYTSLHPA
;
A
#
# COMPACT_ATOMS: atom_id res chain seq x y z
N SER A 1 -28.63 3.19 -9.70
CA SER A 1 -29.91 2.46 -9.81
C SER A 1 -30.15 1.47 -8.68
N HIS A 2 -29.13 0.81 -8.12
CA HIS A 2 -29.29 -0.16 -7.03
C HIS A 2 -29.80 0.46 -5.71
N LEU A 3 -29.26 1.62 -5.28
CA LEU A 3 -29.72 2.32 -4.08
C LEU A 3 -31.23 2.60 -4.12
N LEU A 4 -31.76 3.05 -5.26
CA LEU A 4 -33.18 3.35 -5.46
C LEU A 4 -34.12 2.14 -5.32
N ARG A 5 -33.59 0.91 -5.22
CA ARG A 5 -34.35 -0.34 -5.07
C ARG A 5 -34.24 -0.96 -3.67
N LEU A 6 -33.51 -0.34 -2.75
CA LEU A 6 -33.33 -0.85 -1.39
C LEU A 6 -34.58 -0.65 -0.53
N SER A 7 -34.80 -1.56 0.42
CA SER A 7 -35.98 -1.52 1.27
C SER A 7 -35.99 -0.28 2.17
N PRO A 8 -37.16 0.25 2.55
CA PRO A 8 -37.26 1.38 3.49
C PRO A 8 -36.54 1.13 4.82
N SER A 9 -36.52 -0.13 5.27
CA SER A 9 -35.81 -0.57 6.48
C SER A 9 -34.28 -0.46 6.40
N PHE A 10 -33.69 -0.39 5.21
CA PHE A 10 -32.27 -0.13 5.00
C PHE A 10 -31.93 1.33 5.32
N TYR A 11 -32.76 2.27 4.87
CA TYR A 11 -32.59 3.71 5.10
C TYR A 11 -32.84 4.14 6.53
N LEU A 12 -33.68 3.41 7.27
CA LEU A 12 -33.90 3.67 8.70
C LEU A 12 -32.69 3.31 9.59
N ARG A 13 -31.71 2.58 9.05
CA ARG A 13 -30.52 2.12 9.80
C ARG A 13 -29.22 2.83 9.42
N ARG A 14 -29.23 3.71 8.41
CA ARG A 14 -28.05 4.48 7.96
C ARG A 14 -28.40 5.96 7.78
N THR A 15 -27.47 6.84 8.12
CA THR A 15 -27.67 8.28 7.94
C THR A 15 -27.47 8.67 6.48
N THR A 16 -28.11 9.75 6.03
CA THR A 16 -27.94 10.28 4.66
C THR A 16 -26.47 10.60 4.35
N GLY A 17 -25.72 11.10 5.34
CA GLY A 17 -24.29 11.40 5.20
C GLY A 17 -23.44 10.15 4.98
N ASP A 18 -23.77 9.04 5.64
CA ASP A 18 -23.08 7.74 5.47
C ASP A 18 -23.30 7.19 4.05
N LEU A 19 -24.53 7.28 3.54
CA LEU A 19 -24.86 6.89 2.17
C LEU A 19 -24.16 7.74 1.12
N MET A 20 -24.05 9.05 1.34
CA MET A 20 -23.31 9.95 0.44
C MET A 20 -21.81 9.65 0.47
N ALA A 21 -21.22 9.43 1.65
CA ALA A 21 -19.82 9.11 1.81
C ALA A 21 -19.44 7.80 1.08
N HIS A 22 -20.26 6.75 1.21
CA HIS A 22 -20.06 5.50 0.46
C HIS A 22 -20.26 5.70 -1.05
N ALA A 23 -21.27 6.47 -1.46
CA ALA A 23 -21.54 6.70 -2.88
C ALA A 23 -20.46 7.52 -3.59
N THR A 24 -19.72 8.39 -2.88
CA THR A 24 -18.66 9.22 -3.45
C THR A 24 -17.28 8.63 -3.21
N ASN A 25 -16.89 8.39 -1.96
CA ASN A 25 -15.51 8.02 -1.61
C ASN A 25 -15.18 6.59 -2.05
N ASP A 26 -16.07 5.63 -1.80
CA ASP A 26 -15.79 4.24 -2.17
C ASP A 26 -15.87 4.06 -3.68
N LEU A 27 -16.82 4.73 -4.34
CA LEU A 27 -16.91 4.72 -5.79
C LEU A 27 -15.65 5.32 -6.41
N GLU A 28 -15.10 6.39 -5.82
CA GLU A 28 -13.84 6.98 -6.27
C GLU A 28 -12.63 6.08 -5.98
N ALA A 29 -12.60 5.38 -4.85
CA ALA A 29 -11.57 4.38 -4.54
C ALA A 29 -11.59 3.22 -5.55
N VAL A 30 -12.77 2.67 -5.84
CA VAL A 30 -12.96 1.61 -6.85
C VAL A 30 -12.60 2.13 -8.24
N ARG A 31 -13.03 3.35 -8.60
CA ARG A 31 -12.67 3.98 -9.87
C ARG A 31 -11.17 4.12 -10.03
N ARG A 32 -10.46 4.54 -8.98
CA ARG A 32 -8.99 4.62 -8.99
C ARG A 32 -8.36 3.23 -9.12
N ALA A 33 -8.77 2.27 -8.29
CA ALA A 33 -8.23 0.91 -8.32
C ALA A 33 -8.46 0.23 -9.69
N CYS A 34 -9.68 0.26 -10.22
CA CYS A 34 -10.02 -0.35 -11.49
C CYS A 34 -9.49 0.46 -12.68
N GLY A 35 -9.74 1.77 -12.73
CA GLY A 35 -9.32 2.60 -13.85
C GLY A 35 -7.80 2.67 -13.99
N GLN A 36 -7.11 3.03 -12.92
CA GLN A 36 -5.67 3.18 -12.93
C GLN A 36 -4.95 1.83 -12.88
N GLY A 37 -5.46 0.87 -12.09
CA GLY A 37 -4.88 -0.47 -12.01
C GLY A 37 -4.96 -1.21 -13.34
N VAL A 38 -6.10 -1.17 -14.04
CA VAL A 38 -6.24 -1.80 -15.36
C VAL A 38 -5.38 -1.09 -16.39
N LEU A 39 -5.32 0.24 -16.37
CA LEU A 39 -4.46 1.00 -17.29
C LEU A 39 -2.98 0.63 -17.11
N LEU A 40 -2.49 0.60 -15.87
CA LEU A 40 -1.11 0.22 -15.57
C LEU A 40 -0.83 -1.24 -15.92
N ALA A 41 -1.76 -2.15 -15.65
CA ALA A 41 -1.61 -3.56 -15.99
C ALA A 41 -1.57 -3.77 -17.51
N ALA A 42 -2.44 -3.09 -18.26
CA ALA A 42 -2.46 -3.14 -19.71
C ALA A 42 -1.16 -2.57 -20.28
N ASP A 43 -0.73 -1.39 -19.82
CA ASP A 43 0.52 -0.75 -20.23
C ASP A 43 1.72 -1.67 -19.98
N ALA A 44 1.81 -2.25 -18.77
CA ALA A 44 2.86 -3.21 -18.43
C ALA A 44 2.85 -4.44 -19.35
N ILE A 45 1.69 -5.03 -19.63
CA ILE A 45 1.57 -6.20 -20.53
C ILE A 45 2.04 -5.85 -21.93
N PHE A 46 1.57 -4.73 -22.50
CA PHE A 46 1.98 -4.30 -23.84
C PHE A 46 3.47 -3.97 -23.89
N MET A 47 3.97 -3.16 -22.96
CA MET A 47 5.39 -2.77 -22.90
C MET A 47 6.32 -3.97 -22.78
N VAL A 48 6.04 -4.89 -21.86
CA VAL A 48 6.85 -6.10 -21.67
C VAL A 48 6.81 -6.98 -22.92
N SER A 49 5.62 -7.19 -23.49
CA SER A 49 5.46 -8.04 -24.67
C SER A 49 6.17 -7.48 -25.90
N PHE A 50 5.97 -6.19 -26.22
CA PHE A 50 6.61 -5.52 -27.35
C PHE A 50 8.12 -5.44 -27.18
N SER A 51 8.59 -5.06 -25.99
CA SER A 51 10.03 -4.94 -25.75
C SER A 51 10.74 -6.29 -25.81
N LEU A 52 10.14 -7.34 -25.25
CA LEU A 52 10.69 -8.68 -25.31
C LEU A 52 10.75 -9.20 -26.76
N ALA A 53 9.67 -9.01 -27.53
CA ALA A 53 9.64 -9.38 -28.95
C ALA A 53 10.72 -8.62 -29.75
N PHE A 54 10.89 -7.32 -29.49
CA PHE A 54 11.92 -6.49 -30.14
C PHE A 54 13.34 -6.94 -29.80
N LEU A 55 13.63 -7.23 -28.53
CA LEU A 55 14.97 -7.68 -28.09
C LEU A 55 15.32 -9.06 -28.67
N ILE A 56 14.38 -10.00 -28.65
CA ILE A 56 14.55 -11.34 -29.23
C ILE A 56 14.78 -11.26 -30.75
N SER A 57 14.05 -10.38 -31.46
CA SER A 57 14.20 -10.17 -32.90
C SER A 57 15.60 -9.69 -33.29
N ILE A 58 16.24 -8.86 -32.45
CA ILE A 58 17.62 -8.42 -32.69
C ILE A 58 18.62 -9.55 -32.43
N SER A 59 18.59 -10.14 -31.24
CA SER A 59 19.51 -11.22 -30.88
C SER A 59 19.03 -12.00 -29.65
N PRO A 60 18.61 -13.26 -29.81
CA PRO A 60 18.20 -14.11 -28.69
C PRO A 60 19.32 -14.33 -27.66
N ARG A 61 20.58 -14.35 -28.10
CA ARG A 61 21.75 -14.52 -27.21
C ARG A 61 21.97 -13.32 -26.29
N LEU A 62 21.84 -12.10 -26.82
CA LEU A 62 21.96 -10.88 -26.02
C LEU A 62 20.79 -10.72 -25.05
N THR A 63 19.58 -11.13 -25.45
CA THR A 63 18.43 -11.18 -24.56
C THR A 63 18.67 -12.11 -23.37
N LEU A 64 19.26 -13.29 -23.58
CA LEU A 64 19.56 -14.20 -22.48
C LEU A 64 20.53 -13.57 -21.46
N TYR A 65 21.57 -12.87 -21.93
CA TYR A 65 22.49 -12.13 -21.05
C TYR A 65 21.80 -10.99 -20.29
N ALA A 66 20.85 -10.30 -20.92
CA ALA A 66 20.06 -9.25 -20.29
C ALA A 66 19.14 -9.79 -19.18
N PHE A 67 18.78 -11.08 -19.22
CA PHE A 67 17.93 -11.74 -18.22
C PHE A 67 18.72 -12.30 -17.04
N VAL A 68 20.05 -12.46 -17.13
CA VAL A 68 20.90 -12.92 -16.02
C VAL A 68 20.71 -12.12 -14.71
N PRO A 69 20.61 -10.78 -14.69
CA PRO A 69 20.33 -10.03 -13.47
C PRO A 69 18.87 -10.15 -12.98
N MET A 70 17.91 -10.62 -13.79
CA MET A 70 16.49 -10.64 -13.43
C MET A 70 16.19 -11.51 -12.20
N PRO A 71 16.69 -12.75 -12.07
CA PRO A 71 16.50 -13.53 -10.84
C PRO A 71 16.97 -12.80 -9.58
N LEU A 72 18.08 -12.06 -9.67
CA LEU A 72 18.62 -11.28 -8.57
C LEU A 72 17.72 -10.10 -8.22
N VAL A 73 17.21 -9.37 -9.23
CA VAL A 73 16.21 -8.31 -9.03
C VAL A 73 14.95 -8.87 -8.37
N THR A 74 14.41 -9.98 -8.86
CA THR A 74 13.23 -10.64 -8.29
C THR A 74 13.45 -11.01 -6.82
N ALA A 75 14.60 -11.60 -6.49
CA ALA A 75 14.93 -11.94 -5.10
C ALA A 75 14.96 -10.69 -4.19
N VAL A 76 15.56 -9.60 -4.66
CA VAL A 76 15.61 -8.32 -3.94
C VAL A 76 14.21 -7.72 -3.77
N VAL A 77 13.39 -7.69 -4.82
CA VAL A 77 12.02 -7.17 -4.78
C VAL A 77 11.17 -7.96 -3.78
N LEU A 78 11.21 -9.30 -3.83
CA LEU A 78 10.46 -10.16 -2.90
C LEU A 78 10.97 -10.03 -1.45
N GLY A 79 12.28 -9.84 -1.27
CA GLY A 79 12.88 -9.61 0.05
C GLY A 79 12.41 -8.28 0.65
N PHE A 80 12.62 -7.18 -0.08
CA PHE A 80 12.21 -5.84 0.35
C PHE A 80 10.70 -5.73 0.52
N GLY A 81 9.91 -6.33 -0.37
CA GLY A 81 8.44 -6.33 -0.26
C GLY A 81 7.96 -6.89 1.08
N ARG A 82 8.54 -8.00 1.55
CA ARG A 82 8.22 -8.57 2.87
C ARG A 82 8.63 -7.67 4.03
N VAL A 83 9.79 -7.04 3.95
CA VAL A 83 10.28 -6.13 5.00
C VAL A 83 9.43 -4.87 5.07
N ILE A 84 9.14 -4.25 3.91
CA ILE A 84 8.28 -3.08 3.79
C ILE A 84 6.90 -3.39 4.35
N HIS A 85 6.30 -4.52 3.98
CA HIS A 85 4.98 -4.92 4.46
C HIS A 85 4.93 -5.02 6.00
N ARG A 86 5.88 -5.74 6.61
CA ARG A 86 5.96 -5.85 8.08
C ARG A 86 6.18 -4.50 8.78
N ARG A 87 7.02 -3.62 8.20
CA ARG A 87 7.26 -2.29 8.75
C ARG A 87 6.02 -1.40 8.63
N PHE A 88 5.29 -1.54 7.54
CA PHE A 88 4.04 -0.84 7.32
C PHE A 88 2.96 -1.28 8.32
N GLU A 89 2.78 -2.59 8.54
CA GLU A 89 1.90 -3.12 9.59
C GLU A 89 2.25 -2.51 10.96
N ARG A 90 3.54 -2.45 11.30
CA ARG A 90 3.95 -1.86 12.58
C ARG A 90 3.65 -0.36 12.70
N VAL A 91 3.81 0.40 11.62
CA VAL A 91 3.41 1.82 11.58
C VAL A 91 1.90 1.96 11.77
N GLN A 92 1.09 1.08 11.15
CA GLN A 92 -0.36 1.09 11.31
C GLN A 92 -0.80 0.76 12.74
N GLU A 93 -0.18 -0.23 13.38
CA GLU A 93 -0.44 -0.58 14.79
C GLU A 93 -0.19 0.61 15.73
N VAL A 94 0.95 1.27 15.60
CA VAL A 94 1.30 2.43 16.44
C VAL A 94 0.42 3.64 16.12
N PHE A 95 0.02 3.82 14.86
CA PHE A 95 -0.92 4.87 14.47
C PHE A 95 -2.31 4.66 15.07
N ALA A 96 -2.79 3.41 15.11
CA ALA A 96 -4.04 3.05 15.77
C ALA A 96 -3.97 3.32 17.28
N GLU A 97 -2.88 2.94 17.94
CA GLU A 97 -2.65 3.25 19.35
C GLU A 97 -2.65 4.77 19.60
N LEU A 98 -1.93 5.54 18.79
CA LEU A 98 -1.88 7.01 18.91
C LEU A 98 -3.27 7.63 18.79
N THR A 99 -4.06 7.16 17.83
CA THR A 99 -5.43 7.65 17.59
C THR A 99 -6.37 7.28 18.73
N GLU A 100 -6.23 6.08 19.28
CA GLU A 100 -7.03 5.63 20.43
C GLU A 100 -6.73 6.47 21.69
N ARG A 101 -5.45 6.80 21.94
CA ARG A 101 -5.06 7.72 23.03
C ARG A 101 -5.67 9.11 22.86
N VAL A 102 -5.69 9.63 21.63
CA VAL A 102 -6.34 10.91 21.32
C VAL A 102 -7.84 10.84 21.58
N ARG A 103 -8.49 9.74 21.15
CA ARG A 103 -9.92 9.51 21.36
C ARG A 103 -10.27 9.48 22.86
N GLU A 104 -9.50 8.75 23.66
CA GLU A 104 -9.65 8.67 25.11
C GLU A 104 -9.47 10.04 25.77
N ALA A 105 -8.42 10.78 25.40
CA ALA A 105 -8.16 12.13 25.93
C ALA A 105 -9.29 13.12 25.59
N ILE A 106 -9.84 13.07 24.37
CA ILE A 106 -10.96 13.92 23.97
C ILE A 106 -12.23 13.53 24.73
N SER A 107 -12.50 12.23 24.87
CA SER A 107 -13.67 11.75 25.62
C SER A 107 -13.60 12.13 27.11
N GLY A 108 -12.40 12.06 27.70
CA GLY A 108 -12.14 12.38 29.11
C GLY A 108 -11.75 13.83 29.40
N ILE A 109 -11.84 14.75 28.42
CA ILE A 109 -11.23 16.08 28.52
C ILE A 109 -11.69 16.90 29.75
N ARG A 110 -12.96 16.75 30.16
CA ARG A 110 -13.49 17.41 31.36
C ARG A 110 -12.82 16.93 32.64
N ILE A 111 -12.56 15.62 32.74
CA ILE A 111 -11.91 15.01 33.91
C ILE A 111 -10.44 15.37 33.96
N ILE A 112 -9.77 15.39 32.80
CA ILE A 112 -8.36 15.78 32.69
C ILE A 112 -8.16 17.23 33.17
N ARG A 113 -9.03 18.14 32.70
CA ARG A 113 -9.07 19.55 33.12
C ARG A 113 -9.37 19.71 34.60
N SER A 114 -10.38 19.01 35.13
CA SER A 114 -10.76 19.13 36.54
C SER A 114 -9.70 18.60 37.50
N THR A 115 -8.87 17.67 37.03
CA THR A 115 -7.78 17.07 37.82
C THR A 115 -6.43 17.76 37.57
N ALA A 116 -6.37 18.78 36.70
CA ALA A 116 -5.14 19.48 36.30
C ALA A 116 -4.01 18.53 35.85
N ARG A 117 -4.35 17.45 35.12
CA ARG A 117 -3.40 16.41 34.69
C ARG A 117 -2.95 16.53 33.21
N GLU A 118 -3.02 17.74 32.67
CA GLU A 118 -2.77 18.02 31.25
C GLU A 118 -1.34 17.65 30.83
N GLU A 119 -0.34 18.06 31.62
CA GLU A 119 1.08 17.77 31.35
C GLU A 119 1.38 16.27 31.34
N GLY A 120 0.76 15.51 32.24
CA GLY A 120 0.92 14.05 32.31
C GLY A 120 0.39 13.35 31.06
N ILE A 121 -0.79 13.77 30.58
CA ILE A 121 -1.37 13.25 29.33
C ILE A 121 -0.53 13.65 28.11
N GLN A 122 -0.01 14.88 28.11
CA GLN A 122 0.87 15.35 27.05
C GLN A 122 2.16 14.53 26.95
N GLY A 123 2.78 14.18 28.09
CA GLY A 123 3.97 13.31 28.11
C GLY A 123 3.70 11.93 27.52
N VAL A 124 2.57 11.29 27.89
CA VAL A 124 2.16 10.00 27.32
C VAL A 124 1.94 10.10 25.81
N PHE A 125 1.29 11.16 25.33
CA PHE A 125 1.09 11.39 23.90
C PHE A 125 2.42 11.60 23.17
N GLU A 126 3.36 12.34 23.76
CA GLU A 126 4.67 12.57 23.18
C GLU A 126 5.47 11.27 23.02
N ASP A 127 5.42 10.37 24.00
CA ASP A 127 6.07 9.05 23.95
C ASP A 127 5.49 8.15 22.85
N THR A 128 4.16 8.08 22.72
CA THR A 128 3.52 7.33 21.63
C THR A 128 3.85 7.95 20.26
N ASN A 129 3.86 9.29 20.15
CA ASN A 129 4.22 9.98 18.92
C ASN A 129 5.69 9.77 18.52
N ARG A 130 6.62 9.78 19.49
CA ARG A 130 8.04 9.44 19.23
C ARG A 130 8.19 8.01 18.72
N THR A 131 7.39 7.08 19.24
CA THR A 131 7.34 5.69 18.75
C THR A 131 6.79 5.62 17.32
N PHE A 132 5.72 6.36 17.01
CA PHE A 132 5.19 6.47 15.64
C PHE A 132 6.23 7.00 14.66
N ILE A 133 6.91 8.10 15.01
CA ILE A 133 7.97 8.69 14.18
C ILE A 133 9.11 7.69 13.96
N ARG A 134 9.54 6.98 15.00
CA ARG A 134 10.62 5.98 14.91
C ARG A 134 10.28 4.85 13.95
N GLU A 135 9.08 4.27 14.06
CA GLU A 135 8.66 3.19 13.16
C GLU A 135 8.48 3.69 11.72
N ASN A 136 7.94 4.90 11.54
CA ASN A 136 7.78 5.50 10.22
C ASN A 136 9.14 5.81 9.57
N LEU A 137 10.12 6.33 10.32
CA LEU A 137 11.49 6.53 9.83
C LEU A 137 12.16 5.20 9.47
N ALA A 138 11.91 4.12 10.23
CA ALA A 138 12.41 2.79 9.89
C ALA A 138 11.83 2.27 8.58
N LEU A 139 10.54 2.47 8.33
CA LEU A 139 9.89 2.16 7.05
C LEU A 139 10.50 2.97 5.90
N VAL A 140 10.59 4.30 6.06
CA VAL A 140 11.13 5.21 5.04
C VAL A 140 12.59 4.89 4.72
N ARG A 141 13.39 4.48 5.71
CA ARG A 141 14.79 4.09 5.47
C ARG A 141 14.88 2.84 4.58
N VAL A 142 14.04 1.83 4.82
CA VAL A 142 13.99 0.63 3.96
C VAL A 142 13.55 1.01 2.55
N TRP A 143 12.50 1.82 2.43
CA TRP A 143 12.00 2.34 1.17
C TRP A 143 13.05 3.15 0.39
N GLY A 144 13.76 4.03 1.08
CA GLY A 144 14.81 4.87 0.50
C GLY A 144 16.01 4.08 -0.04
N LEU A 145 16.28 2.89 0.50
CA LEU A 145 17.31 1.98 0.00
C LEU A 145 16.87 1.16 -1.22
N PHE A 146 15.56 1.00 -1.44
CA PHE A 146 15.03 0.15 -2.50
C PHE A 146 15.39 0.67 -3.90
N ARG A 147 15.07 1.94 -4.17
CA ARG A 147 15.32 2.58 -5.47
C ARG A 147 16.80 2.56 -5.92
N PRO A 148 17.79 2.96 -5.09
CA PRO A 148 19.19 2.90 -5.49
C PRO A 148 19.68 1.45 -5.71
N LEU A 149 19.19 0.48 -4.93
CA LEU A 149 19.57 -0.92 -5.10
C LEU A 149 19.08 -1.49 -6.45
N ILE A 150 17.82 -1.23 -6.81
CA ILE A 150 17.28 -1.61 -8.12
C ILE A 150 18.05 -0.92 -9.25
N GLY A 151 18.38 0.37 -9.09
CA GLY A 151 19.18 1.11 -10.07
C GLY A 151 20.58 0.53 -10.29
N ILE A 152 21.26 0.08 -9.23
CA ILE A 152 22.56 -0.59 -9.32
C ILE A 152 22.43 -1.93 -10.07
N LEU A 153 21.42 -2.74 -9.74
CA LEU A 153 21.17 -4.02 -10.43
C LEU A 153 20.88 -3.84 -11.92
N GLY A 154 20.08 -2.82 -12.27
CA GLY A 154 19.83 -2.48 -13.68
C GLY A 154 21.06 -1.95 -14.41
N SER A 155 21.90 -1.18 -13.72
CA SER A 155 23.19 -0.71 -14.24
C SER A 155 24.16 -1.87 -14.47
N LEU A 156 24.18 -2.88 -13.58
CA LEU A 156 24.93 -4.12 -13.76
C LEU A 156 24.44 -4.89 -14.98
N GLY A 157 23.12 -5.00 -15.17
CA GLY A 157 22.54 -5.62 -16.37
C GLY A 157 22.98 -4.92 -17.65
N THR A 158 22.98 -3.58 -17.66
CA THR A 158 23.49 -2.78 -18.78
C THR A 158 24.98 -3.04 -19.00
N GLY A 159 25.77 -3.12 -17.93
CA GLY A 159 27.20 -3.45 -17.99
C GLY A 159 27.48 -4.81 -18.60
N ILE A 160 26.72 -5.85 -18.22
CA ILE A 160 26.81 -7.20 -18.80
C ILE A 160 26.52 -7.15 -20.31
N VAL A 161 25.43 -6.49 -20.70
CA VAL A 161 25.06 -6.34 -22.11
C VAL A 161 26.13 -5.58 -22.89
N LEU A 162 26.73 -4.53 -22.31
CA LEU A 162 27.83 -3.80 -22.96
C LEU A 162 29.08 -4.67 -23.14
N TRP A 163 29.45 -5.44 -22.12
CA TRP A 163 30.63 -6.30 -22.15
C TRP A 163 30.53 -7.41 -23.20
N PHE A 164 29.38 -8.09 -23.28
CA PHE A 164 29.17 -9.17 -24.25
C PHE A 164 28.70 -8.67 -25.63
N GLY A 165 27.95 -7.57 -25.67
CA GLY A 165 27.44 -6.96 -26.90
C GLY A 165 28.50 -6.22 -27.71
N GLY A 166 29.50 -5.62 -27.06
CA GLY A 166 30.64 -4.98 -27.75
C GLY A 166 31.41 -5.94 -28.67
N LYS A 167 31.40 -7.25 -28.35
CA LYS A 167 32.00 -8.31 -29.18
C LYS A 167 31.12 -8.74 -30.36
N GLY A 168 29.84 -8.36 -30.39
CA GLY A 168 28.82 -8.84 -31.33
C GLY A 168 28.56 -7.98 -32.58
N GLY A 169 29.34 -6.92 -32.83
CA GLY A 169 29.24 -6.10 -34.05
C GLY A 169 28.02 -5.16 -34.10
N ALA A 170 27.67 -4.67 -35.30
CA ALA A 170 26.75 -3.52 -35.53
C ALA A 170 25.34 -3.63 -34.89
N LEU A 171 24.89 -4.84 -34.53
CA LEU A 171 23.59 -5.10 -33.90
C LEU A 171 23.53 -4.76 -32.40
N TRP A 172 24.67 -4.50 -31.74
CA TRP A 172 24.68 -4.20 -30.30
C TRP A 172 24.07 -2.83 -29.94
N ARG A 173 24.29 -1.81 -30.79
CA ARG A 173 23.79 -0.43 -30.57
C ARG A 173 22.26 -0.33 -30.49
N PRO A 174 21.49 -0.91 -31.43
CA PRO A 174 20.03 -0.92 -31.31
C PRO A 174 19.55 -1.75 -30.11
N PHE A 175 20.20 -2.87 -29.79
CA PHE A 175 19.87 -3.68 -28.61
C PHE A 175 20.05 -2.89 -27.30
N ALA A 176 21.20 -2.23 -27.12
CA ALA A 176 21.49 -1.45 -25.92
C ALA A 176 20.57 -0.22 -25.76
N ARG A 177 20.06 0.35 -26.87
CA ARG A 177 19.01 1.39 -26.82
C ARG A 177 17.67 0.80 -26.41
N GLY A 178 17.25 -0.32 -26.99
CA GLY A 178 16.02 -1.01 -26.62
C GLY A 178 16.01 -1.46 -25.15
N PHE A 179 17.11 -2.03 -24.68
CA PHE A 179 17.26 -2.48 -23.29
C PHE A 179 17.25 -1.32 -22.29
N ARG A 180 17.95 -0.20 -22.58
CA ARG A 180 17.87 1.00 -21.74
C ARG A 180 16.49 1.64 -21.76
N GLY A 181 15.82 1.67 -22.91
CA GLY A 181 14.43 2.12 -23.01
C GLY A 181 13.51 1.29 -22.12
N LEU A 182 13.63 -0.05 -22.18
CA LEU A 182 12.89 -0.96 -21.31
C LEU A 182 13.18 -0.69 -19.83
N HIS A 183 14.45 -0.54 -19.46
CA HIS A 183 14.85 -0.25 -18.08
C HIS A 183 14.31 1.10 -17.58
N GLN A 184 14.38 2.14 -18.41
CA GLN A 184 13.83 3.46 -18.10
C GLN A 184 12.31 3.38 -17.89
N LEU A 185 11.62 2.67 -18.78
CA LEU A 185 10.17 2.47 -18.69
C LEU A 185 9.78 1.72 -17.42
N PHE A 186 10.52 0.68 -17.02
CA PHE A 186 10.30 0.03 -15.72
C PHE A 186 10.56 0.98 -14.54
N GLY A 187 11.55 1.86 -14.66
CA GLY A 187 11.82 2.91 -13.67
C GLY A 187 10.72 3.96 -13.58
N ASP A 188 10.18 4.39 -14.72
CA ASP A 188 9.10 5.40 -14.84
C ASP A 188 7.76 4.81 -14.41
N VAL A 189 7.50 3.54 -14.75
CA VAL A 189 6.39 2.75 -14.20
C VAL A 189 6.56 2.61 -12.68
N GLY A 190 7.78 2.38 -12.18
CA GLY A 190 8.08 2.40 -10.74
C GLY A 190 7.81 3.74 -10.08
N LEU A 191 8.16 4.86 -10.72
CA LEU A 191 7.83 6.22 -10.26
C LEU A 191 6.33 6.52 -10.35
N ALA A 192 5.65 5.97 -11.36
CA ALA A 192 4.20 6.02 -11.45
C ALA A 192 3.58 5.17 -10.33
N TYR A 193 4.12 4.01 -9.98
CA TYR A 193 3.73 3.24 -8.80
C TYR A 193 3.98 4.00 -7.50
N ASP A 194 5.06 4.76 -7.38
CA ASP A 194 5.29 5.65 -6.23
C ASP A 194 4.29 6.82 -6.21
N GLY A 195 3.93 7.36 -7.37
CA GLY A 195 2.93 8.42 -7.53
C GLY A 195 1.48 7.95 -7.36
N VAL A 196 1.20 6.67 -7.60
CA VAL A 196 -0.12 6.02 -7.51
C VAL A 196 -0.30 5.27 -6.18
N GLY A 197 0.80 4.81 -5.59
CA GLY A 197 0.85 3.97 -4.40
C GLY A 197 1.28 4.69 -3.11
N LEU A 198 1.56 6.00 -3.15
CA LEU A 198 1.80 6.80 -1.94
C LEU A 198 0.91 8.05 -1.80
N HIS A 199 -0.17 8.17 -2.57
CA HIS A 199 -1.30 8.92 -2.04
C HIS A 199 -1.91 8.07 -0.93
N ARG A 200 -1.90 8.59 0.30
CA ARG A 200 -2.34 8.00 1.58
C ARG A 200 -3.81 7.58 1.64
N GLU A 201 -4.40 7.17 0.53
CA GLU A 201 -5.83 7.16 0.25
C GLU A 201 -6.42 5.77 -0.07
N PRO A 202 -5.76 4.84 -0.79
CA PRO A 202 -6.36 3.52 -1.05
C PRO A 202 -6.42 2.63 0.18
N VAL A 203 -5.39 2.65 1.03
CA VAL A 203 -5.32 1.83 2.26
C VAL A 203 -6.21 2.42 3.35
N THR A 204 -6.28 3.74 3.49
CA THR A 204 -7.25 4.40 4.37
C THR A 204 -8.68 4.23 3.86
N ALA A 205 -8.92 4.22 2.55
CA ALA A 205 -10.22 3.85 1.98
C ALA A 205 -10.57 2.38 2.24
N TRP A 206 -9.60 1.45 2.12
CA TRP A 206 -9.81 0.03 2.43
C TRP A 206 -10.07 -0.21 3.93
N CYS A 207 -9.33 0.44 4.82
CA CYS A 207 -9.56 0.39 6.26
C CYS A 207 -10.92 1.02 6.64
N ARG A 208 -11.29 2.18 6.06
CA ARG A 208 -12.62 2.77 6.27
C ARG A 208 -13.75 1.89 5.74
N PHE A 209 -13.55 1.21 4.60
CA PHE A 209 -14.51 0.24 4.06
C PHE A 209 -14.70 -0.96 4.99
N HIS A 210 -13.61 -1.44 5.61
CA HIS A 210 -13.66 -2.56 6.55
C HIS A 210 -14.27 -2.17 7.92
N GLU A 211 -14.15 -0.91 8.34
CA GLU A 211 -14.78 -0.35 9.55
C GLU A 211 -16.26 -0.05 9.37
N ALA A 212 -16.69 0.34 8.15
CA ALA A 212 -18.06 0.73 7.86
C ALA A 212 -19.04 -0.45 7.65
N ASP A 213 -18.56 -1.68 7.40
CA ASP A 213 -19.43 -2.86 7.33
C ASP A 213 -18.72 -4.18 7.75
N PRO A 214 -18.70 -4.51 9.06
CA PRO A 214 -18.07 -5.73 9.57
C PRO A 214 -18.76 -7.04 9.13
N LYS A 215 -19.90 -6.96 8.43
CA LYS A 215 -20.77 -8.13 8.12
C LYS A 215 -20.79 -8.51 6.64
N ALA A 216 -20.07 -7.79 5.77
CA ALA A 216 -20.04 -8.08 4.34
C ALA A 216 -19.13 -9.25 3.95
N SER A 217 -18.26 -9.71 4.86
CA SER A 217 -17.44 -10.90 4.67
C SER A 217 -18.01 -12.09 5.45
N PHE A 218 -18.37 -13.14 4.71
CA PHE A 218 -18.91 -14.44 5.15
C PHE A 218 -20.43 -14.50 5.36
N GLY A 219 -21.11 -14.82 4.25
CA GLY A 219 -22.34 -15.58 4.32
C GLY A 219 -22.11 -16.93 5.02
N GLY A 220 -23.06 -17.29 5.90
CA GLY A 220 -23.28 -18.68 6.30
C GLY A 220 -22.73 -19.10 7.66
N ALA A 221 -23.26 -18.58 8.77
CA ALA A 221 -23.46 -19.36 9.99
C ALA A 221 -24.46 -18.64 10.92
N ARG A 222 -25.55 -19.34 11.28
CA ARG A 222 -26.53 -18.91 12.28
C ARG A 222 -25.98 -19.14 13.69
N GLY A 223 -26.28 -18.22 14.61
CA GLY A 223 -26.21 -18.43 16.05
C GLY A 223 -26.51 -17.14 16.82
N PRO A 224 -27.42 -17.13 17.82
CA PRO A 224 -27.73 -15.92 18.57
C PRO A 224 -26.63 -15.64 19.59
N LEU A 225 -25.89 -14.55 19.42
CA LEU A 225 -24.98 -14.03 20.45
C LEU A 225 -25.78 -13.16 21.43
N ALA A 226 -25.85 -13.64 22.68
CA ALA A 226 -26.43 -12.95 23.82
C ALA A 226 -25.69 -11.63 24.13
N PRO A 227 -26.37 -10.61 24.68
CA PRO A 227 -25.78 -9.32 24.95
C PRO A 227 -24.78 -9.36 26.13
N ALA A 228 -23.56 -8.91 25.86
CA ALA A 228 -22.47 -8.71 26.82
C ALA A 228 -22.73 -7.49 27.74
N THR A 229 -23.84 -7.51 28.48
CA THR A 229 -24.19 -6.45 29.45
C THR A 229 -24.13 -6.95 30.90
N GLN A 230 -23.56 -8.13 31.16
CA GLN A 230 -23.60 -8.79 32.48
C GLN A 230 -22.23 -8.90 33.19
N ALA A 231 -21.19 -8.21 32.71
CA ALA A 231 -19.84 -8.31 33.27
C ALA A 231 -19.37 -7.07 34.08
N TYR A 232 -20.23 -6.07 34.32
CA TYR A 232 -19.84 -4.84 35.04
C TYR A 232 -20.35 -4.77 36.50
N THR A 233 -21.18 -5.70 36.95
CA THR A 233 -21.82 -5.65 38.30
C THR A 233 -21.16 -6.56 39.33
N SER A 234 -20.03 -7.23 39.04
CA SER A 234 -19.43 -8.23 39.93
C SER A 234 -18.09 -7.85 40.58
N LEU A 235 -17.59 -6.62 40.40
CA LEU A 235 -16.27 -6.21 40.92
C LEU A 235 -16.28 -5.07 41.96
N HIS A 236 -17.45 -4.62 42.43
CA HIS A 236 -17.56 -3.71 43.58
C HIS A 236 -18.87 -3.93 44.37
N PRO A 237 -18.85 -4.65 45.50
CA PRO A 237 -19.84 -4.45 46.55
C PRO A 237 -19.42 -3.26 47.44
N ALA A 238 -20.43 -2.45 47.77
CA ALA A 238 -20.53 -1.32 48.72
C ALA A 238 -19.29 -0.95 49.55
#